data_AF-M1ZWN6-F1
#
_entry.id   AF-M1ZWN6-F1
#
_cell.length_a   1.000
_cell.length_b   1.000
_cell.length_c   1.000
_cell.angle_alpha   90.00
_cell.angle_beta   90.00
_cell.angle_gamma   90.00
#
_symmetry.space_group_name_H-M   'P 1'
#
loop_
_entity.id
_entity.type
_entity.pdbx_description
1 polymer ?
#
loop_
_entity_poly.entity_id
_entity_poly.type
_entity_poly.pdbx_seq_one_letter_code
_entity_poly.pdbx_strand_id
1 'polypeptide(L)'
;MWYLYTSYIVGKGYTTKEIIGQCNNLSWSNDVDTLATSLSFDSILDLAEGRSKIILKQDKVIVFEGVIVSKTNKENIHSYTAMDYAWYLNKNKYVMQFRNVYAKLLYNRYVKKLELIIV
;
A
#
# COMPACT_ATOMS: atom_id res chain seq x y z
N MET A 1 16.15 -13.47 0.39
CA MET A 1 16.66 -12.08 0.29
C MET A 1 15.48 -11.12 0.22
N TRP A 2 15.52 -9.99 0.93
CA TRP A 2 14.43 -9.00 0.89
C TRP A 2 14.67 -7.93 -0.17
N TYR A 3 13.59 -7.50 -0.83
CA TYR A 3 13.63 -6.43 -1.82
C TYR A 3 12.44 -5.49 -1.62
N LEU A 4 12.68 -4.19 -1.77
CA LEU A 4 11.63 -3.18 -1.67
C LEU A 4 11.66 -2.33 -2.94
N TYR A 5 10.53 -2.25 -3.64
CA TYR A 5 10.41 -1.46 -4.86
C TYR A 5 9.46 -0.28 -4.67
N THR A 6 9.78 0.85 -5.27
CA THR A 6 8.87 2.00 -5.42
C THR A 6 8.55 2.28 -6.89
N SER A 7 7.37 2.84 -7.16
CA SER A 7 6.93 3.32 -8.48
C SER A 7 7.18 4.81 -8.73
N TYR A 8 7.52 5.58 -7.70
CA TYR A 8 7.67 7.04 -7.80
C TYR A 8 8.66 7.56 -6.77
N ILE A 9 9.50 8.52 -7.19
CA ILE A 9 10.43 9.24 -6.32
C ILE A 9 10.33 10.73 -6.66
N VAL A 10 10.17 11.58 -5.64
CA VAL A 10 10.11 13.03 -5.82
C VAL A 10 11.42 13.51 -6.46
N GLY A 11 11.29 14.39 -7.47
CA GLY A 11 12.42 14.88 -8.27
C GLY A 11 12.90 13.94 -9.39
N LYS A 12 12.54 12.65 -9.36
CA LYS A 12 12.85 11.70 -10.46
C LYS A 12 11.63 11.29 -11.29
N GLY A 13 10.42 11.40 -10.73
CA GLY A 13 9.20 11.02 -11.39
C GLY A 13 8.89 9.51 -11.27
N TYR A 14 8.11 8.99 -12.22
CA TYR A 14 7.71 7.59 -12.25
C TYR A 14 8.91 6.70 -12.62
N THR A 15 9.19 5.70 -11.79
CA THR A 15 10.30 4.77 -11.97
C THR A 15 10.02 3.50 -11.20
N THR A 16 10.43 2.34 -11.72
CA THR A 16 10.44 1.10 -10.93
C THR A 16 11.85 0.88 -10.42
N LYS A 17 12.07 1.19 -9.13
CA LYS A 17 13.40 1.12 -8.53
C LYS A 17 13.40 0.32 -7.24
N GLU A 18 14.38 -0.56 -7.12
CA GLU A 18 14.75 -1.26 -5.88
C GLU A 18 15.40 -0.25 -4.91
N ILE A 19 14.91 -0.19 -3.68
CA ILE A 19 15.25 0.81 -2.68
C ILE A 19 15.59 0.23 -1.30
N ILE A 20 15.69 -1.09 -1.12
CA ILE A 20 15.92 -1.71 0.20
C ILE A 20 17.22 -1.21 0.85
N GLY A 21 18.26 -0.94 0.05
CA GLY A 21 19.54 -0.41 0.54
C GLY A 21 19.48 1.04 1.03
N GLN A 22 18.41 1.77 0.69
CA GLN A 22 18.12 3.12 1.16
C GLN A 22 17.08 3.14 2.29
N CYS A 23 16.70 1.96 2.81
CA CYS A 23 15.65 1.80 3.79
C CYS A 23 16.16 1.20 5.10
N ASN A 24 15.49 1.56 6.20
CA ASN A 24 15.75 1.00 7.52
C ASN A 24 14.42 0.80 8.29
N ASN A 25 14.48 0.12 9.44
CA ASN A 25 13.33 -0.11 10.33
C ASN A 25 12.10 -0.69 9.61
N LEU A 26 12.33 -1.58 8.64
CA LEU A 26 11.25 -2.20 7.87
C LEU A 26 10.48 -3.19 8.74
N SER A 27 9.18 -2.94 8.89
CA SER A 27 8.25 -3.78 9.63
C SER A 27 6.92 -3.85 8.89
N TRP A 28 6.37 -5.04 8.76
CA TRP A 28 5.04 -5.24 8.18
C TRP A 28 4.18 -6.04 9.15
N SER A 29 2.91 -5.67 9.22
CA SER A 29 1.92 -6.34 10.06
C SER A 29 0.61 -6.52 9.28
N ASN A 30 -0.05 -7.63 9.55
CA ASN A 30 -1.40 -7.88 9.07
C ASN A 30 -2.33 -7.84 10.28
N ASP A 31 -3.32 -6.96 10.24
CA ASP A 31 -4.30 -6.81 11.31
C ASP A 31 -5.68 -7.20 10.77
N VAL A 32 -6.25 -8.23 11.40
CA VAL A 32 -7.54 -8.83 11.01
C VAL A 32 -8.68 -7.83 11.22
N ASP A 33 -8.57 -6.95 12.22
CA ASP A 33 -9.63 -6.00 12.57
C ASP A 33 -9.69 -4.83 11.59
N THR A 34 -8.54 -4.45 11.01
CA THR A 34 -8.46 -3.38 10.02
C THR A 34 -8.54 -3.87 8.58
N LEU A 35 -8.64 -5.19 8.34
CA LEU A 35 -8.72 -5.80 6.99
C LEU A 35 -7.66 -5.26 6.01
N ALA A 36 -6.55 -4.74 6.52
CA ALA A 36 -5.53 -4.06 5.74
C ALA A 36 -4.16 -4.40 6.31
N THR A 37 -3.26 -4.81 5.42
CA THR A 37 -1.85 -5.00 5.73
C THR A 37 -1.18 -3.63 5.77
N SER A 38 -0.34 -3.40 6.76
CA SER A 38 0.47 -2.18 6.86
C SER A 38 1.95 -2.51 6.76
N LEU A 39 2.68 -1.66 6.07
CA LEU A 39 4.13 -1.71 5.95
C LEU A 39 4.69 -0.36 6.40
N SER A 40 5.56 -0.38 7.40
CA SER A 40 6.26 0.79 7.90
C SER A 40 7.75 0.67 7.63
N PHE A 41 8.38 1.74 7.16
CA PHE A 41 9.82 1.78 6.90
C PHE A 41 10.32 3.22 6.90
N ASP A 42 11.61 3.38 7.20
CA ASP A 42 12.32 4.64 7.03
C ASP A 42 13.07 4.64 5.70
N SER A 43 13.20 5.79 5.02
CA SER A 43 14.07 5.95 3.86
C SER A 43 14.73 7.32 3.79
N ILE A 44 15.91 7.38 3.20
CA ILE A 44 16.56 8.63 2.78
C ILE A 44 15.98 9.19 1.48
N LEU A 45 15.16 8.41 0.77
CA LEU A 45 14.51 8.84 -0.47
C LEU A 45 13.21 9.57 -0.16
N ASP A 46 12.96 10.65 -0.89
CA ASP A 46 11.67 11.32 -0.85
C ASP A 46 10.65 10.59 -1.76
N LEU A 47 9.77 9.84 -1.12
CA LEU A 47 8.61 9.19 -1.71
C LEU A 47 7.33 10.02 -1.42
N ALA A 48 6.49 10.18 -2.43
CA ALA A 48 5.24 10.94 -2.33
C ALA A 48 4.06 10.08 -1.81
N GLU A 49 3.33 10.60 -0.84
CA GLU A 49 2.05 10.05 -0.38
C GLU A 49 1.03 9.96 -1.53
N GLY A 50 0.22 8.91 -1.55
CA GLY A 50 -0.85 8.67 -2.53
C GLY A 50 -0.38 8.36 -3.95
N ARG A 51 0.91 8.49 -4.26
CA ARG A 51 1.48 8.27 -5.60
C ARG A 51 2.51 7.15 -5.65
N SER A 52 3.28 6.98 -4.58
CA SER A 52 4.33 5.97 -4.53
C SER A 52 3.74 4.62 -4.16
N LYS A 53 3.67 3.71 -5.14
CA LYS A 53 3.34 2.31 -4.90
C LYS A 53 4.56 1.60 -4.35
N ILE A 54 4.36 0.74 -3.37
CA ILE A 54 5.40 -0.02 -2.69
C ILE A 54 5.15 -1.51 -2.89
N ILE A 55 6.20 -2.23 -3.27
CA ILE A 55 6.16 -3.69 -3.39
C ILE A 55 7.30 -4.27 -2.55
N LEU A 56 6.94 -5.03 -1.52
CA LEU A 56 7.87 -5.80 -0.71
C LEU A 56 7.92 -7.24 -1.24
N LYS A 57 9.11 -7.74 -1.52
CA LYS A 57 9.34 -9.13 -1.95
C LYS A 57 10.29 -9.84 -1.01
N GLN A 58 10.00 -11.11 -0.76
CA GLN A 58 10.95 -12.06 -0.23
C GLN A 58 11.34 -13.00 -1.38
N ASP A 59 12.59 -12.89 -1.81
CA ASP A 59 13.15 -13.54 -2.99
C ASP A 59 12.38 -13.15 -4.26
N LYS A 60 11.48 -14.02 -4.71
CA LYS A 60 10.63 -13.80 -5.90
C LYS A 60 9.15 -13.66 -5.56
N VAL A 61 8.77 -13.82 -4.30
CA VAL A 61 7.38 -13.81 -3.85
C VAL A 61 7.02 -12.41 -3.35
N ILE A 62 5.91 -11.86 -3.85
CA ILE A 62 5.35 -10.60 -3.33
C ILE A 62 4.71 -10.90 -1.98
N VAL A 63 5.20 -10.22 -0.94
CA VAL A 63 4.70 -10.34 0.44
C VAL A 63 3.73 -9.22 0.74
N PHE A 64 3.96 -8.04 0.15
CA PHE A 64 3.09 -6.88 0.31
C PHE A 64 3.12 -6.01 -0.94
N GLU A 65 1.95 -5.49 -1.31
CA GLU A 65 1.79 -4.49 -2.36
C GLU A 65 0.78 -3.44 -1.89
N GLY A 66 1.15 -2.17 -1.99
CA GLY A 66 0.33 -1.08 -1.47
C GLY A 66 0.80 0.30 -1.92
N VAL A 67 0.24 1.33 -1.30
CA VAL A 67 0.58 2.73 -1.56
C VAL A 67 0.95 3.42 -0.27
N ILE A 68 1.87 4.39 -0.34
CA ILE A 68 2.19 5.25 0.80
C ILE A 68 0.95 6.08 1.16
N VAL A 69 0.46 5.91 2.38
CA VAL A 69 -0.70 6.65 2.92
C VAL A 69 -0.29 7.71 3.94
N SER A 70 0.92 7.62 4.48
CA SER A 70 1.48 8.59 5.41
C SER A 70 2.99 8.68 5.29
N LYS A 71 3.51 9.90 5.42
CA LYS A 71 4.91 10.31 5.40
C LYS A 71 5.14 11.28 6.56
N THR A 72 6.16 11.00 7.36
CA THR A 72 6.68 11.92 8.37
C THR A 72 8.09 12.34 7.99
N ASN A 73 8.33 13.65 7.89
CA ASN A 73 9.65 14.20 7.55
C ASN A 73 10.50 14.39 8.82
N LYS A 74 11.70 13.81 8.85
CA LYS A 74 12.83 14.27 9.67
C LYS A 74 13.92 14.81 8.76
N GLU A 75 14.86 15.58 9.30
CA GLU A 75 15.84 16.38 8.52
C GLU A 75 16.57 15.63 7.40
N ASN A 76 16.84 14.32 7.55
CA ASN A 76 17.54 13.51 6.55
C ASN A 76 16.91 12.13 6.28
N ILE A 77 15.85 11.79 7.01
CA ILE A 77 15.21 10.47 6.95
C ILE A 77 13.71 10.70 7.00
N HIS A 78 12.98 10.04 6.11
CA HIS A 78 11.54 10.08 6.06
C HIS A 78 10.99 8.75 6.57
N SER A 79 9.99 8.80 7.45
CA SER A 79 9.26 7.62 7.91
C SER A 79 7.99 7.47 7.09
N TYR A 80 7.72 6.27 6.62
CA TYR A 80 6.61 5.95 5.73
C TYR A 80 5.72 4.87 6.32
N THR A 81 4.42 5.04 6.13
CA THR A 81 3.43 3.96 6.26
C THR A 81 2.78 3.76 4.90
N ALA A 82 2.93 2.55 4.38
CA ALA A 82 2.20 2.05 3.22
C ALA A 82 1.11 1.09 3.69
N MET A 83 -0.02 1.11 2.98
CA MET A 83 -1.12 0.18 3.22
C MET A 83 -1.53 -0.48 1.92
N ASP A 84 -1.99 -1.72 2.01
CA ASP A 84 -2.52 -2.43 0.85
C ASP A 84 -3.82 -1.77 0.35
N TYR A 85 -4.26 -2.18 -0.83
CA TYR A 85 -5.46 -1.59 -1.45
C TYR A 85 -6.75 -1.88 -0.68
N ALA A 86 -6.76 -2.84 0.24
CA ALA A 86 -7.94 -3.11 1.07
C ALA A 86 -8.21 -1.95 2.05
N TRP A 87 -7.21 -1.11 2.36
CA TRP A 87 -7.43 0.14 3.08
C TRP A 87 -8.46 1.07 2.44
N TYR A 88 -8.52 1.13 1.10
CA TYR A 88 -9.53 1.93 0.40
C TYR A 88 -10.95 1.38 0.56
N LEU A 89 -11.11 0.07 0.81
CA LEU A 89 -12.42 -0.53 1.10
C LEU A 89 -13.01 0.06 2.39
N ASN A 90 -12.17 0.25 3.41
CA ASN A 90 -12.60 0.74 4.73
C ASN A 90 -12.90 2.24 4.77
N LYS A 91 -12.45 3.02 3.77
CA LYS A 91 -12.73 4.47 3.70
C LYS A 91 -14.01 4.82 2.95
N ASN A 92 -14.76 3.86 2.43
CA ASN A 92 -16.02 4.14 1.77
C ASN A 92 -17.11 4.56 2.76
N LYS A 93 -17.59 5.80 2.66
CA LYS A 93 -18.75 6.33 3.42
C LYS A 93 -20.09 5.74 2.98
N TYR A 94 -20.11 4.93 1.92
CA TYR A 94 -21.31 4.30 1.38
C TYR A 94 -21.61 3.01 2.13
N VAL A 95 -22.52 3.09 3.11
CA VAL A 95 -23.14 1.91 3.71
C VAL A 95 -24.19 1.38 2.74
N MET A 96 -23.92 0.24 2.10
CA MET A 96 -24.91 -0.44 1.28
C MET A 96 -25.39 -1.69 2.02
N GLN A 97 -26.69 -1.73 2.32
CA GLN A 97 -27.30 -2.88 2.95
C GLN A 97 -27.86 -3.80 1.88
N PHE A 98 -27.53 -5.09 1.97
CA PHE A 98 -28.02 -6.11 1.07
C PHE A 98 -29.02 -6.99 1.78
N ARG A 99 -30.23 -7.06 1.24
CA ARG A 99 -31.28 -7.93 1.76
C ARG A 99 -31.29 -9.22 0.94
N ASN A 100 -31.13 -10.37 1.61
CA ASN A 100 -31.27 -11.69 1.01
C ASN A 100 -30.24 -12.05 -0.09
N VAL A 101 -28.98 -11.64 0.06
CA VAL A 101 -27.91 -11.96 -0.90
C VAL A 101 -26.74 -12.65 -0.20
N TYR A 102 -26.20 -13.70 -0.81
CA TYR A 102 -25.01 -14.39 -0.30
C TYR A 102 -23.77 -13.50 -0.36
N ALA A 103 -23.01 -13.44 0.74
CA ALA A 103 -21.81 -12.60 0.90
C ALA A 103 -20.79 -12.77 -0.25
N LYS A 104 -20.64 -14.00 -0.78
CA LYS A 104 -19.70 -14.30 -1.87
C LYS A 104 -20.06 -13.62 -3.20
N LEU A 105 -21.36 -13.47 -3.50
CA LEU A 105 -21.82 -12.79 -4.71
C LEU A 105 -21.61 -11.27 -4.62
N LEU A 106 -21.67 -10.72 -3.41
CA LEU A 106 -21.47 -9.29 -3.15
C LEU A 106 -20.02 -8.88 -3.30
N TYR A 107 -19.10 -9.66 -2.71
CA TYR A 107 -17.67 -9.42 -2.81
C TYR A 107 -17.21 -9.23 -4.27
N ASN A 108 -17.57 -10.17 -5.15
CA ASN A 108 -17.22 -10.10 -6.57
C ASN A 108 -17.79 -8.87 -7.30
N ARG A 109 -18.96 -8.36 -6.87
CA ARG A 109 -19.60 -7.20 -7.49
C ARG A 109 -18.94 -5.88 -7.07
N TYR A 110 -18.43 -5.81 -5.83
CA TYR A 110 -17.71 -4.65 -5.31
C TYR A 110 -16.30 -4.53 -5.84
N VAL A 111 -15.54 -5.64 -5.84
CA VAL A 111 -14.14 -5.63 -6.29
C VAL A 111 -14.07 -5.16 -7.75
N LYS A 112 -14.95 -5.67 -8.63
CA LYS A 112 -15.06 -5.19 -10.02
C LYS A 112 -15.35 -3.69 -10.15
N LYS A 113 -16.12 -3.11 -9.24
CA LYS A 113 -16.48 -1.70 -9.28
C LYS A 113 -15.33 -0.80 -8.82
N LEU A 114 -14.43 -1.30 -7.97
CA LEU A 114 -13.25 -0.60 -7.49
C LEU A 114 -12.08 -0.69 -8.46
N GLU A 115 -11.91 -1.82 -9.15
CA GLU A 115 -10.92 -1.94 -10.25
C GLU A 115 -11.17 -0.87 -11.33
N LEU A 116 -12.43 -0.56 -11.63
CA LEU A 116 -12.84 0.49 -12.57
C LEU A 116 -12.50 1.93 -12.13
N ILE A 117 -12.20 2.16 -10.85
CA ILE A 117 -11.86 3.49 -10.31
C ILE A 117 -10.34 3.72 -10.29
N ILE A 118 -9.54 2.67 -10.47
CA ILE A 118 -8.06 2.70 -10.35
C ILE A 118 -7.36 2.71 -11.73
N VAL A 119 -8.10 2.76 -12.85
CA VAL A 119 -7.54 2.88 -14.21
C VAL A 119 -7.39 4.34 -14.63
#